data_AF-A0A6N8EKG7-F1
#
_entry.id   AF-A0A6N8EKG7-F1
#
_cell.length_a   1.000
_cell.length_b   1.000
_cell.length_c   1.000
_cell.angle_alpha   90.00
_cell.angle_beta   90.00
_cell.angle_gamma   90.00
#
_symmetry.space_group_name_H-M   'P 1'
#
loop_
_entity.id
_entity.type
_entity.pdbx_description
1 polymer ?
#
loop_
_entity_poly.entity_id
_entity_poly.type
_entity_poly.pdbx_seq_one_letter_code
_entity_poly.pdbx_strand_id
1 'polypeptide(L)'
;MIMRTLCFLTALILLAPLTIWPEVAWASLLPGSEATPPPQDLVITSDSPDYCAQLSEHLAEKIRTPHNVPVGAMDDAQHLLEEGRELCQQNHIRAGIGRLRRALVLLKNQEEGPHQ
;
A
#
# COMPACT_ATOMS: atom_id res chain seq x y z
N MET A 1 -9.58 20.65 44.58
CA MET A 1 -9.73 19.18 44.61
C MET A 1 -11.20 18.75 44.44
N ILE A 2 -11.96 19.40 43.55
CA ILE A 2 -13.43 19.18 43.38
C ILE A 2 -13.82 18.93 41.91
N MET A 3 -12.87 18.99 40.96
CA MET A 3 -13.15 18.89 39.52
C MET A 3 -12.88 17.49 38.92
N ARG A 4 -12.34 16.55 39.70
CA ARG A 4 -11.97 15.19 39.23
C ARG A 4 -13.09 14.17 39.40
N THR A 5 -14.14 14.50 40.13
CA THR A 5 -15.27 13.60 40.49
C THR A 5 -16.43 13.65 39.51
N LEU A 6 -16.46 14.62 38.58
CA LEU A 6 -17.56 14.80 37.62
C LEU A 6 -17.39 14.03 36.31
N CYS A 7 -16.19 13.58 35.95
CA CYS A 7 -15.99 12.78 34.73
C CYS A 7 -16.35 11.29 34.91
N PHE A 8 -16.21 10.74 36.13
CA PHE A 8 -16.50 9.33 36.39
C PHE A 8 -18.00 8.97 36.35
N LEU A 9 -18.91 9.95 36.43
CA LEU A 9 -20.36 9.74 36.33
C LEU A 9 -20.86 9.58 34.88
N THR A 10 -20.05 9.89 33.86
CA THR A 10 -20.38 9.63 32.45
C THR A 10 -20.13 8.18 32.03
N ALA A 11 -19.45 7.39 32.86
CA ALA A 11 -19.04 6.02 32.54
C ALA A 11 -20.10 4.94 32.87
N LEU A 12 -21.30 5.28 33.38
CA LEU A 12 -22.23 4.29 33.93
C LEU A 12 -23.67 4.29 33.37
N ILE A 13 -24.02 5.07 32.34
CA ILE A 13 -25.44 5.27 31.93
C ILE A 13 -25.86 4.72 30.55
N LEU A 14 -25.00 4.13 29.71
CA LEU A 14 -25.47 3.54 28.42
C LEU A 14 -25.01 2.10 28.19
N LEU A 15 -25.02 1.30 29.26
CA LEU A 15 -25.17 -0.15 29.22
C LEU A 15 -26.68 -0.47 29.11
N ALA A 16 -27.26 -0.32 27.92
CA ALA A 16 -28.58 -0.82 27.59
C ALA A 16 -28.52 -1.53 26.21
N PRO A 17 -28.66 -2.87 26.15
CA PRO A 17 -28.61 -3.63 24.92
C PRO A 17 -29.99 -3.67 24.27
N LEU A 18 -30.08 -3.24 23.00
CA LEU A 18 -31.18 -3.51 22.07
C LEU A 18 -30.49 -3.75 20.72
N THR A 19 -30.15 -4.99 20.35
CA THR A 19 -31.02 -5.89 19.56
C THR A 19 -31.86 -5.15 18.52
N ILE A 20 -31.87 -5.70 17.29
CA ILE A 20 -32.67 -5.29 16.11
C ILE A 20 -31.89 -4.38 15.14
N TRP A 21 -30.91 -4.94 14.43
CA TRP A 21 -30.71 -4.58 13.03
C TRP A 21 -31.40 -5.66 12.18
N PRO A 22 -32.46 -5.31 11.44
CA PRO A 22 -33.21 -6.27 10.65
C PRO A 22 -32.36 -6.74 9.47
N GLU A 23 -32.36 -8.05 9.26
CA GLU A 23 -32.12 -8.65 7.96
C GLU A 23 -33.13 -8.05 6.96
N VAL A 24 -32.73 -6.99 6.26
CA VAL A 24 -33.42 -6.63 5.04
C VAL A 24 -32.92 -7.61 4.00
N ALA A 25 -33.75 -8.62 3.77
CA ALA A 25 -33.69 -9.49 2.62
C ALA A 25 -33.95 -8.67 1.35
N TRP A 26 -32.89 -8.37 0.60
CA TRP A 26 -32.96 -7.96 -0.81
C TRP A 26 -32.51 -9.14 -1.67
N ALA A 27 -33.15 -10.28 -1.44
CA ALA A 27 -33.20 -11.35 -2.41
C ALA A 27 -34.30 -11.02 -3.41
N SER A 28 -33.95 -10.46 -4.57
CA SER A 28 -34.64 -10.68 -5.85
C SER A 28 -34.08 -9.87 -7.01
N LEU A 29 -33.59 -10.61 -8.02
CA LEU A 29 -33.69 -10.33 -9.47
C LEU A 29 -32.61 -9.46 -10.14
N LEU A 30 -31.46 -10.06 -10.41
CA LEU A 30 -30.75 -9.84 -11.67
C LEU A 30 -30.38 -11.19 -12.31
N PRO A 31 -30.96 -11.56 -13.47
CA PRO A 31 -30.48 -12.65 -14.28
C PRO A 31 -29.32 -12.13 -15.12
N GLY A 32 -28.12 -12.24 -14.58
CA GLY A 32 -26.88 -11.90 -15.27
C GLY A 32 -25.89 -13.02 -15.02
N SER A 33 -26.02 -14.10 -15.78
CA SER A 33 -24.94 -15.08 -15.95
C SER A 33 -23.84 -14.42 -16.79
N GLU A 34 -23.21 -13.38 -16.25
CA GLU A 34 -21.91 -12.97 -16.72
C GLU A 34 -20.94 -14.04 -16.23
N ALA A 35 -20.31 -14.72 -17.17
CA ALA A 35 -19.24 -15.66 -16.89
C ALA A 35 -18.22 -14.95 -16.02
N THR A 36 -18.19 -15.28 -14.72
CA THR A 36 -17.13 -14.88 -13.81
C THR A 36 -15.82 -15.23 -14.51
N PRO A 37 -14.98 -14.24 -14.91
CA PRO A 37 -13.67 -14.57 -15.42
C PRO A 37 -13.00 -15.46 -14.37
N PRO A 38 -12.27 -16.51 -14.77
CA PRO A 38 -11.62 -17.39 -13.81
C PRO A 38 -10.89 -16.51 -12.81
N PRO A 39 -11.01 -16.76 -11.49
CA PRO A 39 -10.36 -15.95 -10.48
C PRO A 39 -8.90 -15.85 -10.91
N GLN A 40 -8.51 -14.66 -11.34
CA GLN A 40 -7.11 -14.37 -11.53
C GLN A 40 -6.55 -14.56 -10.13
N ASP A 41 -5.82 -15.66 -9.92
CA ASP A 41 -5.16 -15.90 -8.66
C ASP A 41 -4.44 -14.60 -8.33
N LEU A 42 -4.91 -13.92 -7.29
CA LEU A 42 -4.38 -12.64 -6.89
C LEU A 42 -3.04 -12.97 -6.26
N VAL A 43 -2.02 -13.12 -7.11
CA VAL A 43 -0.67 -13.52 -6.71
C VAL A 43 -0.04 -12.31 -6.00
N ILE A 44 -0.39 -12.15 -4.73
CA ILE A 44 0.30 -11.23 -3.82
C ILE A 44 1.66 -11.87 -3.51
N THR A 45 2.65 -11.59 -4.36
CA THR A 45 4.05 -12.00 -4.16
C THR A 45 4.91 -10.81 -3.79
N SER A 46 4.47 -10.00 -2.82
CA SER A 46 5.30 -8.92 -2.27
C SER A 46 6.58 -9.40 -1.59
N ASP A 47 6.82 -10.72 -1.52
CA ASP A 47 7.92 -11.33 -0.79
C ASP A 47 8.58 -12.49 -1.56
N SER A 48 8.53 -12.50 -2.91
CA SER A 48 9.30 -13.48 -3.70
C SER A 48 10.63 -12.89 -4.21
N PRO A 49 11.71 -13.70 -4.29
CA PRO A 49 12.97 -13.28 -4.90
C PRO A 49 12.80 -12.82 -6.35
N ASP A 50 11.98 -13.55 -7.12
CA ASP A 50 11.70 -13.24 -8.53
C ASP A 50 11.04 -11.87 -8.69
N TYR A 51 10.06 -11.56 -7.82
CA TYR A 51 9.41 -10.25 -7.85
C TYR A 51 10.38 -9.15 -7.44
N CYS A 52 11.28 -9.37 -6.47
CA CYS A 52 12.28 -8.36 -6.15
C CYS A 52 13.22 -8.10 -7.34
N ALA A 53 13.71 -9.16 -7.99
CA ALA A 53 14.59 -9.03 -9.17
C ALA A 53 13.89 -8.29 -10.31
N GLN A 54 12.64 -8.63 -10.60
CA GLN A 54 11.82 -7.93 -11.59
C GLN A 54 11.64 -6.45 -11.24
N LEU A 55 11.35 -6.14 -9.97
CA LEU A 55 11.14 -4.79 -9.50
C LEU A 55 12.41 -3.94 -9.57
N SER A 56 13.57 -4.50 -9.22
CA SER A 56 14.85 -3.78 -9.31
C SER A 56 15.23 -3.50 -10.76
N GLU A 57 15.03 -4.45 -11.67
CA GLU A 57 15.31 -4.26 -13.10
C GLU A 57 14.41 -3.18 -13.70
N HIS A 58 13.11 -3.22 -13.41
CA HIS A 58 12.16 -2.21 -13.90
C HIS A 58 12.49 -0.81 -13.39
N LEU A 59 12.87 -0.68 -12.11
CA LEU A 59 13.30 0.60 -11.54
C LEU A 59 14.62 1.08 -12.18
N ALA A 60 15.58 0.19 -12.39
CA ALA A 60 16.85 0.52 -13.05
C ALA A 60 16.62 1.05 -14.47
N GLU A 61 15.72 0.41 -15.23
CA GLU A 61 15.35 0.89 -16.57
C GLU A 61 14.70 2.28 -16.50
N LYS A 62 13.74 2.49 -15.60
CA LYS A 62 13.11 3.81 -15.40
C LYS A 62 14.12 4.91 -15.06
N ILE A 63 15.16 4.60 -14.28
CA ILE A 63 16.23 5.54 -13.96
C ILE A 63 17.13 5.84 -15.16
N ARG A 64 17.33 4.87 -16.08
CA ARG A 64 18.15 5.07 -17.29
C ARG A 64 17.43 5.83 -18.38
N THR A 65 16.10 5.70 -18.48
CA THR A 65 15.31 6.42 -19.48
C THR A 65 15.34 7.93 -19.21
N PRO A 66 15.37 8.79 -20.26
CA PRO A 66 15.34 10.25 -20.07
C PRO A 66 14.12 10.71 -19.26
N HIS A 67 14.35 11.54 -18.25
CA HIS A 67 13.34 12.05 -17.34
C HIS A 67 13.62 13.51 -16.97
N ASN A 68 12.59 14.20 -16.48
CA ASN A 68 12.69 15.59 -15.98
C ASN A 68 12.80 15.64 -14.45
N VAL A 69 13.27 14.57 -13.83
CA VAL A 69 13.37 14.44 -12.38
C VAL A 69 14.52 15.31 -11.85
N PRO A 70 14.34 16.11 -10.78
CA PRO A 70 15.43 16.87 -10.18
C PRO A 70 16.60 15.98 -9.76
N VAL A 71 17.84 16.46 -9.93
CA VAL A 71 19.06 15.68 -9.66
C VAL A 71 19.07 15.06 -8.25
N GLY A 72 18.74 15.82 -7.21
CA GLY A 72 18.73 15.28 -5.84
C GLY A 72 17.71 14.16 -5.64
N ALA A 73 16.53 14.26 -6.25
CA ALA A 73 15.53 13.19 -6.23
C ALA A 73 16.00 11.95 -7.02
N MET A 74 16.75 12.16 -8.11
CA MET A 74 17.36 11.06 -8.86
C MET A 74 18.43 10.33 -8.03
N ASP A 75 19.28 11.08 -7.32
CA ASP A 75 20.31 10.51 -6.45
C ASP A 75 19.67 9.67 -5.32
N ASP A 76 18.61 10.19 -4.69
CA ASP A 76 17.86 9.46 -3.66
C ASP A 76 17.23 8.17 -4.23
N ALA A 77 16.68 8.22 -5.43
CA ALA A 77 16.12 7.03 -6.09
C ALA A 77 17.20 5.99 -6.41
N GLN A 78 18.38 6.42 -6.88
CA GLN A 78 19.51 5.53 -7.13
C GLN A 78 20.03 4.89 -5.84
N HIS A 79 20.13 5.66 -4.76
CA HIS A 79 20.54 5.14 -3.46
C HIS A 79 19.55 4.07 -2.95
N LEU A 80 18.25 4.33 -3.05
CA LEU A 80 17.21 3.36 -2.68
C LEU A 80 17.20 2.12 -3.58
N LEU A 81 17.52 2.27 -4.87
CA LEU A 81 17.70 1.14 -5.79
C LEU A 81 18.84 0.25 -5.31
N GLU A 82 20.00 0.82 -5.00
CA GLU A 82 21.17 0.04 -4.58
C GLU A 82 20.94 -0.64 -3.23
N GLU A 83 20.45 0.09 -2.22
CA GLU A 83 20.08 -0.50 -0.92
C GLU A 83 19.06 -1.64 -1.09
N GLY A 84 18.05 -1.43 -1.95
CA GLY A 84 17.02 -2.42 -2.23
C GLY A 84 17.58 -3.69 -2.88
N ARG A 85 18.50 -3.53 -3.83
CA ARG A 85 19.18 -4.61 -4.54
C ARG A 85 20.06 -5.43 -3.62
N GLU A 86 20.85 -4.78 -2.77
CA GLU A 86 21.69 -5.44 -1.75
C GLU A 86 20.85 -6.27 -0.79
N LEU A 87 19.74 -5.71 -0.28
CA LEU A 87 18.84 -6.43 0.62
C LEU A 87 18.24 -7.66 -0.05
N CYS A 88 17.85 -7.57 -1.31
CA CYS A 88 17.31 -8.73 -2.03
C CYS A 88 18.38 -9.80 -2.30
N GLN A 89 19.61 -9.41 -2.60
CA GLN A 89 20.74 -10.35 -2.72
C GLN A 89 21.02 -11.08 -1.40
N GLN A 90 20.80 -10.42 -0.25
CA GLN A 90 20.95 -10.99 1.08
C GLN A 90 19.69 -11.76 1.56
N ASN A 91 18.73 -12.02 0.67
CA ASN A 91 17.46 -12.70 0.97
C ASN A 91 16.55 -11.91 1.96
N HIS A 92 16.81 -10.62 2.19
CA HIS A 92 15.94 -9.71 2.93
C HIS A 92 14.84 -9.13 2.01
N ILE A 93 14.07 -10.03 1.40
CA ILE A 93 13.18 -9.72 0.27
C ILE A 93 12.17 -8.60 0.61
N ARG A 94 11.47 -8.72 1.75
CA ARG A 94 10.48 -7.72 2.19
C ARG A 94 11.09 -6.32 2.37
N ALA A 95 12.28 -6.25 2.95
CA ALA A 95 12.98 -5.00 3.20
C ALA A 95 13.46 -4.38 1.87
N GLY A 96 14.04 -5.21 0.99
CA GLY A 96 14.49 -4.78 -0.33
C GLY A 96 13.36 -4.23 -1.19
N ILE A 97 12.24 -4.95 -1.29
CA ILE A 97 11.03 -4.49 -2.00
C ILE A 97 10.51 -3.18 -1.40
N GLY A 98 10.53 -3.03 -0.08
CA GLY A 98 10.15 -1.78 0.57
C GLY A 98 11.01 -0.59 0.14
N ARG A 99 12.32 -0.78 -0.06
CA ARG A 99 13.24 0.26 -0.57
C ARG A 99 12.96 0.58 -2.04
N LEU A 100 12.83 -0.44 -2.88
CA LEU A 100 12.54 -0.29 -4.31
C LEU A 100 11.20 0.42 -4.55
N ARG A 101 10.16 0.08 -3.78
CA ARG A 101 8.86 0.76 -3.86
C ARG A 101 8.94 2.23 -3.46
N ARG A 102 9.73 2.57 -2.44
CA ARG A 102 9.95 3.98 -2.06
C ARG A 102 10.61 4.76 -3.18
N ALA A 103 11.61 4.19 -3.86
CA ALA A 103 12.24 4.83 -5.01
C ALA A 103 11.23 5.09 -6.13
N LEU A 104 10.36 4.12 -6.44
CA LEU A 104 9.31 4.28 -7.45
C LEU A 104 8.32 5.40 -7.08
N VAL A 105 7.87 5.46 -5.83
CA VAL A 105 6.98 6.54 -5.36
C VAL A 105 7.69 7.89 -5.46
N LEU A 106 8.96 7.96 -5.06
CA LEU A 106 9.75 9.18 -5.15
C LEU A 106 9.80 9.69 -6.59
N LEU A 107 10.19 8.83 -7.56
CA LEU A 107 10.25 9.20 -8.97
C LEU A 107 8.88 9.60 -9.53
N LYS A 108 7.83 8.84 -9.20
CA LYS A 108 6.46 9.13 -9.63
C LYS A 108 6.00 10.52 -9.13
N ASN A 109 6.29 10.86 -7.88
CA ASN A 109 5.91 12.14 -7.31
C ASN A 109 6.64 13.32 -7.99
N GLN A 110 7.82 13.10 -8.58
CA GLN A 110 8.50 14.12 -9.37
C GLN A 110 7.93 14.25 -10.79
N GLU A 111 7.50 13.13 -11.39
CA GLU A 111 6.87 13.09 -12.72
C GLU A 111 5.50 13.78 -12.74
N GLU A 112 4.70 13.60 -11.69
CA GLU A 112 3.38 14.24 -11.54
C GLU A 112 3.49 15.75 -11.24
N GLY A 113 4.70 16.25 -10.94
CA GLY A 113 4.94 17.63 -10.56
C GLY A 113 4.18 18.03 -9.28
N PRO A 114 4.42 19.24 -8.74
CA PRO A 114 3.58 19.78 -7.70
C PRO A 114 2.23 20.12 -8.33
N HIS A 115 1.28 19.18 -8.33
CA HIS A 115 -0.12 19.51 -8.45
C HIS A 115 -0.51 20.32 -7.20
N GLN A 116 -0.47 21.65 -7.35
CA GLN A 116 -1.14 22.72 -6.60
C GLN A 116 -1.40 22.54 -5.10
#